data_AF-A0A3E2VDI0-F1
#
_entry.id   AF-A0A3E2VDI0-F1
#
_cell.length_a   1.000
_cell.length_b   1.000
_cell.length_c   1.000
_cell.angle_alpha   90.00
_cell.angle_beta   90.00
_cell.angle_gamma   90.00
#
_symmetry.space_group_name_H-M   'P 1'
#
loop_
_entity.id
_entity.type
_entity.pdbx_description
1 polymer ?
#
loop_
_entity_poly.entity_id
_entity_poly.type
_entity_poly.pdbx_seq_one_letter_code
_entity_poly.pdbx_strand_id
1 'polypeptide(L)'
;FQHFGLILSLCKNKAYVVPMSGNERAYAQAYSKDTLNGKKHLMRLEKVGRMKKRSVLFINDSKWINTARVIDVKGHLKRDSQVFREIMTRVKDMIS
;
A
#
# COMPACT_ATOMS: atom_id res chain seq x y z
N PHE A 1 -12.60 12.71 -4.65
CA PHE A 1 -12.83 11.50 -3.82
C PHE A 1 -11.67 11.30 -2.87
N GLN A 2 -11.95 10.92 -1.62
CA GLN A 2 -10.91 10.60 -0.63
C GLN A 2 -10.66 9.10 -0.66
N HIS A 3 -9.38 8.70 -0.63
CA HIS A 3 -8.99 7.30 -0.63
C HIS A 3 -7.96 7.06 0.48
N PHE A 4 -7.91 5.83 0.98
CA PHE A 4 -6.83 5.42 1.85
C PHE A 4 -5.52 5.33 1.05
N GLY A 5 -4.41 5.57 1.74
CA GLY A 5 -3.07 5.36 1.23
C GLY A 5 -2.14 4.94 2.36
N LEU A 6 -1.16 4.11 2.04
CA LEU A 6 -0.10 3.72 2.95
C LEU A 6 1.08 4.67 2.78
N ILE A 7 1.46 5.40 3.83
CA ILE A 7 2.66 6.23 3.84
C ILE A 7 3.87 5.33 4.10
N LEU A 8 4.84 5.33 3.17
CA LEU A 8 6.10 4.59 3.30
C LEU A 8 7.24 5.48 3.78
N SER A 9 7.24 6.76 3.40
CA SER A 9 8.27 7.71 3.76
C SER A 9 7.71 9.12 3.91
N LEU A 10 8.38 9.91 4.75
CA LEU A 10 8.14 11.34 4.92
C LEU A 10 9.44 12.07 4.59
N CYS A 11 9.36 13.11 3.76
CA CYS A 11 10.48 13.96 3.43
C CYS A 11 10.00 15.40 3.32
N LYS A 12 10.44 16.26 4.26
CA LYS A 12 9.92 17.63 4.42
C LYS A 12 8.38 17.60 4.48
N ASN A 13 7.70 18.43 3.68
CA ASN A 13 6.24 18.52 3.59
C ASN A 13 5.64 17.53 2.58
N LYS A 14 6.35 16.44 2.26
CA LYS A 14 5.90 15.41 1.32
C LYS A 14 5.81 14.06 1.99
N ALA A 15 4.76 13.32 1.66
CA ALA A 15 4.57 11.93 2.02
C ALA A 15 4.64 11.07 0.76
N TYR A 16 5.46 10.03 0.78
CA TYR A 16 5.47 9.02 -0.27
C TYR A 16 4.43 7.96 0.08
N VAL A 17 3.40 7.87 -0.76
CA VAL A 17 2.21 7.08 -0.50
C VAL A 17 2.00 6.04 -1.58
N VAL A 18 1.56 4.86 -1.16
CA VAL A 18 1.00 3.82 -2.03
C VAL A 18 -0.51 3.86 -1.89
N PRO A 19 -1.28 4.15 -2.95
CA PRO A 19 -2.74 4.11 -2.92
C PRO A 19 -3.27 2.73 -2.56
N MET A 20 -4.41 2.68 -1.86
CA MET A 20 -5.03 1.41 -1.48
C MET A 20 -6.56 1.43 -1.62
N SER A 21 -7.14 0.25 -1.82
CA SER A 21 -8.60 0.06 -1.83
C SER A 21 -9.00 -1.23 -1.16
N GLY A 22 -10.26 -1.32 -0.71
CA GLY A 22 -10.88 -2.57 -0.25
C GLY A 22 -11.58 -3.35 -1.37
N ASN A 23 -11.14 -3.22 -2.63
CA ASN A 23 -11.78 -3.89 -3.77
C ASN A 23 -11.40 -5.37 -3.83
N GLU A 24 -12.38 -6.25 -3.59
CA GLU A 24 -12.19 -7.70 -3.54
C GLU A 24 -11.74 -8.31 -4.88
N ARG A 25 -12.19 -7.78 -6.02
CA ARG A 25 -11.75 -8.27 -7.34
C ARG A 25 -10.27 -7.98 -7.57
N ALA A 26 -9.82 -6.76 -7.24
CA ALA A 26 -8.42 -6.39 -7.33
C ALA A 26 -7.56 -7.17 -6.31
N TYR A 27 -8.09 -7.44 -5.12
CA TYR A 27 -7.45 -8.30 -4.12
C TYR A 27 -7.22 -9.72 -4.65
N ALA A 28 -8.24 -10.33 -5.26
CA ALA A 28 -8.14 -11.67 -5.84
C ALA A 28 -7.12 -11.73 -6.98
N GLN A 29 -7.04 -10.68 -7.81
CA GLN A 29 -6.10 -10.60 -8.92
C GLN A 29 -4.66 -10.23 -8.51
N ALA A 30 -4.42 -9.83 -7.26
CA ALA A 30 -3.09 -9.43 -6.82
C ALA A 30 -2.11 -10.61 -6.78
N TYR A 31 -0.86 -10.36 -7.18
CA TYR A 31 0.20 -11.37 -7.09
C TYR A 31 0.44 -11.78 -5.64
N SER A 32 0.35 -13.08 -5.37
CA SER A 32 0.67 -13.75 -4.11
C SER A 32 1.24 -15.14 -4.40
N LYS A 33 1.77 -15.81 -3.37
CA LYS A 33 2.25 -17.20 -3.50
C LYS A 33 1.16 -18.15 -4.02
N ASP A 34 -0.10 -17.92 -3.64
CA ASP A 34 -1.26 -18.71 -4.06
C ASP A 34 -1.82 -18.27 -5.42
N THR A 35 -1.33 -17.17 -5.99
CA THR A 35 -1.81 -16.60 -7.25
C THR A 35 -0.61 -16.31 -8.14
N LEU A 36 -0.01 -17.40 -8.65
CA LEU A 36 1.24 -17.39 -9.41
C LEU A 36 1.20 -16.47 -10.66
N ASN A 37 0.02 -16.26 -11.24
CA ASN A 37 -0.21 -15.37 -12.39
C ASN A 37 -0.90 -14.05 -12.02
N GLY A 38 -0.87 -13.67 -10.73
CA GLY A 38 -1.48 -12.42 -10.27
C GLY A 38 -0.74 -11.19 -10.80
N LYS A 39 -1.44 -10.06 -10.79
CA LYS A 39 -0.92 -8.75 -11.20
C LYS A 39 0.16 -8.28 -10.23
N LYS A 40 1.40 -8.19 -10.72
CA LYS A 40 2.57 -7.75 -9.93
C LYS A 40 2.50 -6.30 -9.44
N HIS A 41 1.70 -5.45 -10.07
CA HIS A 41 1.47 -4.09 -9.60
C HIS A 41 0.45 -4.01 -8.45
N LEU A 42 -0.22 -5.11 -8.11
CA LEU A 42 -1.16 -5.20 -7.00
C LEU A 42 -0.58 -6.08 -5.89
N MET A 43 -0.71 -5.64 -4.65
CA MET A 43 -0.27 -6.40 -3.48
C MET A 43 -1.39 -6.52 -2.45
N ARG A 44 -1.61 -7.72 -1.95
CA ARG A 44 -2.55 -7.99 -0.86
C ARG A 44 -2.00 -7.41 0.44
N LEU A 45 -2.87 -6.75 1.20
CA LEU A 45 -2.60 -6.26 2.55
C LEU A 45 -3.72 -6.73 3.46
N GLU A 46 -3.38 -7.57 4.43
CA GLU A 46 -4.31 -7.97 5.48
C GLU A 46 -4.70 -6.76 6.34
N LYS A 47 -5.74 -6.92 7.15
CA LYS A 47 -6.29 -5.83 7.97
C LYS A 47 -5.21 -5.20 8.88
N VAL A 48 -5.01 -3.90 8.73
CA VAL A 48 -4.08 -3.10 9.57
C VAL A 48 -4.87 -2.23 10.55
N GLY A 49 -4.49 -2.28 11.84
CA GLY A 49 -5.08 -1.42 12.86
C GLY A 49 -6.62 -1.49 12.92
N ARG A 50 -7.28 -0.32 12.79
CA ARG A 50 -8.74 -0.19 12.89
C ARG A 50 -9.49 -0.39 11.57
N MET A 51 -8.81 -0.80 10.50
CA MET A 51 -9.45 -1.02 9.21
C MET A 51 -10.51 -2.12 9.29
N LYS A 52 -11.63 -1.99 8.57
CA LYS A 52 -12.71 -2.99 8.63
C LYS A 52 -12.52 -4.16 7.66
N LYS A 53 -11.74 -3.97 6.61
CA LYS A 53 -11.57 -4.92 5.50
C LYS A 53 -10.08 -5.10 5.18
N ARG A 54 -9.75 -6.24 4.59
CA ARG A 54 -8.49 -6.43 3.84
C ARG A 54 -8.42 -5.42 2.69
N SER A 55 -7.23 -5.18 2.18
CA SER A 55 -7.00 -4.17 1.16
C SER A 55 -6.00 -4.62 0.13
N VAL A 56 -6.03 -3.96 -1.02
CA VAL A 56 -5.05 -4.11 -2.08
C VAL A 56 -4.29 -2.79 -2.24
N LEU A 57 -2.97 -2.88 -2.29
CA LEU A 57 -2.05 -1.79 -2.58
C LEU A 57 -1.79 -1.73 -4.08
N PHE A 58 -1.86 -0.54 -4.66
CA PHE A 58 -1.53 -0.27 -6.06
C PHE A 58 -0.07 0.21 -6.12
N ILE A 59 0.85 -0.76 -6.17
CA ILE A 59 2.29 -0.53 -6.05
C ILE A 59 2.80 0.43 -7.13
N ASN A 60 2.31 0.29 -8.37
CA ASN A 60 2.72 1.11 -9.50
C ASN A 60 2.18 2.56 -9.47
N ASP A 61 1.21 2.87 -8.61
CA ASP A 61 0.64 4.21 -8.47
C ASP A 61 1.20 4.95 -7.24
N SER A 62 2.34 4.47 -6.72
CA SER A 62 3.04 5.09 -5.60
C SER A 62 3.60 6.46 -6.00
N LYS A 63 3.41 7.48 -5.15
CA LYS A 63 3.79 8.86 -5.47
C LYS A 63 4.01 9.73 -4.25
N TRP A 64 4.73 10.84 -4.45
CA TRP A 64 4.83 11.90 -3.46
C TRP A 64 3.58 12.79 -3.48
N ILE A 65 2.97 13.00 -2.32
CA ILE A 65 1.89 13.98 -2.11
C ILE A 65 2.31 15.01 -1.07
N ASN A 66 1.65 16.17 -1.05
CA ASN A 66 1.81 17.11 0.07
C ASN A 66 1.16 16.51 1.33
N THR A 67 1.84 16.59 2.49
CA THR A 67 1.32 16.11 3.77
C THR A 67 -0.01 16.77 4.18
N ALA A 68 -0.29 17.99 3.70
CA ALA A 68 -1.59 18.65 3.89
C ALA A 68 -2.79 17.89 3.27
N ARG A 69 -2.55 16.90 2.40
CA ARG A 69 -3.59 16.01 1.86
C ARG A 69 -3.92 14.83 2.79
N VAL A 70 -3.16 14.64 3.87
CA VAL A 70 -3.42 13.60 4.87
C VAL A 70 -4.42 14.16 5.88
N ILE A 71 -5.61 13.57 5.92
CA ILE A 71 -6.72 14.06 6.76
C ILE A 71 -6.74 13.34 8.11
N ASP A 72 -6.46 12.04 8.13
CA ASP A 72 -6.50 11.22 9.35
C ASP A 72 -5.66 9.94 9.22
N VAL A 73 -5.18 9.43 10.35
CA VAL A 73 -4.36 8.21 10.44
C VAL A 73 -5.18 7.09 11.09
N LYS A 74 -5.47 6.02 10.33
CA LYS A 74 -6.30 4.90 10.80
C LYS A 74 -5.53 3.73 11.42
N GLY A 75 -4.21 3.72 11.31
CA GLY A 75 -3.36 2.65 11.82
C GLY A 75 -1.90 2.82 11.43
N HIS A 76 -1.05 1.94 11.97
CA HIS A 76 0.38 1.92 11.72
C HIS A 76 0.83 0.50 11.39
N LEU A 77 1.81 0.36 10.49
CA LEU A 77 2.59 -0.87 10.28
C LEU A 77 3.93 -0.74 10.99
N LYS A 78 4.40 -1.81 11.63
CA LYS A 78 5.74 -1.83 12.21
C LYS A 78 6.79 -1.87 11.09
N ARG A 79 7.82 -1.02 11.16
CA ARG A 79 8.84 -0.89 10.11
C ARG A 79 9.74 -2.13 9.97
N ASP A 80 9.93 -2.87 11.05
CA ASP A 80 10.70 -4.13 11.11
C ASP A 80 9.89 -5.35 10.66
N SER A 81 8.57 -5.20 10.52
CA SER A 81 7.70 -6.28 10.07
C SER A 81 8.06 -6.78 8.68
N GLN A 82 7.87 -8.08 8.46
CA GLN A 82 8.08 -8.69 7.15
C GLN A 82 7.21 -8.05 6.07
N VAL A 83 5.94 -7.74 6.40
CA VAL A 83 5.01 -7.09 5.46
C VAL A 83 5.51 -5.72 5.02
N PHE A 84 6.05 -4.90 5.93
CA PHE A 84 6.58 -3.59 5.57
C PHE A 84 7.81 -3.71 4.66
N ARG A 85 8.71 -4.64 4.96
CA ARG A 85 9.88 -4.93 4.12
C ARG A 85 9.47 -5.39 2.73
N GLU A 86 8.49 -6.29 2.62
CA GLU A 86 7.98 -6.77 1.33
C GLU A 86 7.36 -5.63 0.51
N ILE A 87 6.56 -4.75 1.11
CA ILE A 87 6.00 -3.59 0.42
C ILE A 87 7.12 -2.69 -0.12
N MET A 88 8.13 -2.39 0.69
CA MET A 88 9.27 -1.56 0.26
C MET A 88 10.05 -2.20 -0.88
N THR A 89 10.30 -3.51 -0.84
CA THR A 89 10.94 -4.24 -1.94
C THR A 89 10.10 -4.14 -3.21
N ARG A 90 8.82 -4.48 -3.16
CA ARG A 90 7.95 -4.45 -4.34
C ARG A 90 7.81 -3.07 -4.97
N VAL A 91 7.82 -2.01 -4.17
CA VAL A 91 7.81 -0.63 -4.69
C VAL A 91 9.13 -0.30 -5.39
N LYS A 92 10.28 -0.70 -4.82
CA LYS A 92 11.58 -0.51 -5.48
C LYS A 92 11.65 -1.26 -6.81
N ASP A 93 11.16 -2.50 -6.83
CA ASP A 93 11.14 -3.35 -8.02
C ASP A 93 10.25 -2.79 -9.15
N MET A 94 9.29 -1.90 -8.86
CA MET A 94 8.49 -1.22 -9.89
C MET A 94 9.19 -0.03 -10.54
N ILE A 95 10.26 0.47 -9.94
CA ILE A 95 11.01 1.66 -10.41
C ILE A 95 12.35 1.24 -11.03
N SER A 96 12.75 -0.01 -10.85
CA SER A 96 14.00 -0.61 -11.35
C SER A 96 13.77 -1.26 -12.70
#